data_AF-A0A538SWL4-F1
#
_entry.id   AF-A0A538SWL4-F1
#
_cell.length_a   1.000
_cell.length_b   1.000
_cell.length_c   1.000
_cell.angle_alpha   90.00
_cell.angle_beta   90.00
_cell.angle_gamma   90.00
#
_symmetry.space_group_name_H-M   'P 1'
#
loop_
_entity.id
_entity.type
_entity.pdbx_description
1 polymer ?
#
loop_
_entity_poly.entity_id
_entity_poly.type
_entity_poly.pdbx_seq_one_letter_code
_entity_poly.pdbx_strand_id
1 'polypeptide(L)'
;MSRPVGNQVFAVGALLYVLAILMASGSPGPGAWGLHLAGFLGLPAKLLVFTFLGCGVAASGLAAFGPDAPQVGSASSPSSARHEVLGISTRLGLAVLVAYAVVLWLLRTRTHFLGDGMIWLYGLREGDLSAPTEPLAQAIWQTASKALDRFGAPVVSSTLGVVSIGCGVLAAIIFWRIAREITFDRGGFVTALLLLLTMGVTELFCGYIESYPPVAVAILAYILAGLRCIRRGSGRLIVVL
;
A
#
# COMPACT_ATOMS: atom_id res chain seq x y z
N MET A 1 -14.54 -20.74 25.03
CA MET A 1 -14.21 -19.31 25.24
C MET A 1 -15.04 -18.52 24.25
N SER A 2 -15.78 -17.49 24.67
CA SER A 2 -16.51 -16.64 23.74
C SER A 2 -15.52 -15.91 22.82
N ARG A 3 -15.79 -15.92 21.52
CA ARG A 3 -14.97 -15.18 20.56
C ARG A 3 -15.04 -13.68 20.86
N PRO A 4 -13.95 -12.93 20.66
CA PRO A 4 -13.95 -11.50 20.92
C PRO A 4 -15.01 -10.82 20.04
N VAL A 5 -15.89 -10.04 20.67
CA VAL A 5 -16.97 -9.28 20.00
C VAL A 5 -16.43 -8.45 18.83
N GLY A 6 -15.18 -7.98 18.91
CA GLY A 6 -14.51 -7.25 17.84
C GLY A 6 -14.45 -8.01 16.50
N ASN A 7 -14.26 -9.34 16.51
CA ASN A 7 -14.21 -10.12 15.27
C ASN A 7 -15.59 -10.19 14.59
N GLN A 8 -16.65 -10.28 15.38
CA GLN A 8 -18.03 -10.30 14.89
C GLN A 8 -18.42 -8.94 14.29
N VAL A 9 -18.10 -7.85 14.99
CA VAL A 9 -18.33 -6.48 14.50
C VAL A 9 -17.58 -6.26 13.19
N PHE A 10 -16.31 -6.68 13.10
CA PHE A 10 -15.53 -6.56 11.87
C PHE A 10 -16.13 -7.36 10.71
N ALA A 11 -16.53 -8.62 10.94
CA ALA A 11 -17.12 -9.45 9.90
C ALA A 11 -18.46 -8.90 9.37
N VAL A 12 -19.32 -8.43 10.27
CA VAL A 12 -20.58 -7.77 9.88
C VAL A 12 -20.30 -6.46 9.13
N GLY A 13 -19.37 -5.64 9.62
CA GLY A 13 -18.95 -4.41 8.95
C GLY A 13 -18.39 -4.66 7.54
N ALA A 14 -17.56 -5.69 7.36
CA ALA A 14 -17.02 -6.08 6.06
C ALA A 14 -18.13 -6.50 5.09
N LEU A 15 -19.12 -7.29 5.57
CA LEU A 15 -20.28 -7.67 4.75
C LEU A 15 -21.10 -6.44 4.33
N LEU A 16 -21.43 -5.56 5.28
CA LEU A 16 -22.18 -4.33 5.00
C LEU A 16 -21.45 -3.43 4.00
N TYR A 17 -20.12 -3.33 4.12
CA TYR A 17 -19.30 -2.58 3.20
C TYR A 17 -19.35 -3.14 1.77
N VAL A 18 -19.24 -4.46 1.60
CA VAL A 18 -19.34 -5.10 0.27
C VAL A 18 -20.74 -4.93 -0.32
N LEU A 19 -21.79 -5.02 0.48
CA LEU A 19 -23.16 -4.75 0.04
C LEU A 19 -23.33 -3.29 -0.40
N ALA A 20 -22.75 -2.33 0.32
CA ALA A 20 -22.76 -0.93 -0.05
C ALA A 20 -22.07 -0.69 -1.40
N ILE A 21 -20.90 -1.33 -1.64
CA ILE A 21 -20.22 -1.30 -2.95
C ILE A 21 -21.12 -1.90 -4.05
N LEU A 22 -21.76 -3.05 -3.79
CA LEU A 22 -22.63 -3.70 -4.76
C LEU A 22 -23.81 -2.81 -5.18
N MET A 23 -24.49 -2.21 -4.19
CA MET A 23 -25.59 -1.28 -4.44
C MET A 23 -25.12 -0.03 -5.19
N ALA A 24 -24.04 0.59 -4.74
CA ALA A 24 -23.44 1.77 -5.37
C ALA A 24 -22.96 1.51 -6.81
N SER A 25 -22.56 0.27 -7.12
CA SER A 25 -22.12 -0.14 -8.44
C SER A 25 -23.26 -0.27 -9.46
N GLY A 26 -24.51 -0.39 -9.01
CA GLY A 26 -25.70 -0.49 -9.88
C GLY A 26 -26.14 0.87 -10.44
N SER A 27 -25.89 1.95 -9.70
CA SER A 27 -26.20 3.32 -10.11
C SER A 27 -25.00 4.23 -9.83
N PRO A 28 -23.93 4.15 -10.64
CA PRO A 28 -22.75 4.96 -10.42
C PRO A 28 -23.08 6.44 -10.58
N GLY A 29 -22.92 7.20 -9.50
CA GLY A 29 -23.24 8.62 -9.46
C GLY A 29 -22.47 9.36 -8.36
N PRO A 30 -22.49 10.70 -8.38
CA PRO A 30 -21.68 11.53 -7.48
C PRO A 30 -21.97 11.27 -5.99
N GLY A 31 -23.21 10.93 -5.65
CA GLY A 31 -23.63 10.67 -4.26
C GLY A 31 -23.08 9.37 -3.65
N ALA A 32 -22.49 8.48 -4.45
CA ALA A 32 -21.91 7.23 -3.99
C ALA A 32 -20.39 7.24 -4.07
N TRP A 33 -19.76 8.41 -3.95
CA TRP A 33 -18.33 8.64 -4.17
C TRP A 33 -17.46 7.58 -3.45
N GLY A 34 -16.52 6.98 -4.19
CA GLY A 34 -15.68 5.87 -3.74
C GLY A 34 -16.34 4.48 -3.78
N LEU A 35 -17.61 4.34 -3.41
CA LEU A 35 -18.29 3.03 -3.38
C LEU A 35 -18.75 2.54 -4.76
N HIS A 36 -18.95 3.46 -5.70
CA HIS A 36 -19.46 3.15 -7.03
C HIS A 36 -18.37 2.72 -8.04
N LEU A 37 -17.10 2.65 -7.62
CA LEU A 37 -15.97 2.41 -8.53
C LEU A 37 -16.10 1.11 -9.33
N ALA A 38 -16.61 0.04 -8.70
CA ALA A 38 -16.83 -1.22 -9.41
C ALA A 38 -17.91 -1.08 -10.50
N GLY A 39 -18.81 -0.10 -10.41
CA GLY A 39 -19.81 0.23 -11.43
C GLY A 39 -19.23 0.55 -12.81
N PHE A 40 -18.04 1.17 -12.86
CA PHE A 40 -17.35 1.54 -14.09
C PHE A 40 -16.49 0.43 -14.70
N LEU A 41 -16.35 -0.71 -14.02
CA LEU A 41 -15.57 -1.83 -14.51
C LEU A 41 -16.37 -2.68 -15.50
N GLY A 42 -15.71 -3.16 -16.55
CA GLY A 42 -16.24 -4.21 -17.41
C GLY A 42 -16.50 -5.50 -16.61
N LEU A 43 -17.40 -6.35 -17.11
CA LEU A 43 -17.88 -7.54 -16.40
C LEU A 43 -16.74 -8.42 -15.82
N PRO A 44 -15.64 -8.74 -16.56
CA PRO A 44 -14.58 -9.58 -16.01
C PRO A 44 -13.88 -8.97 -14.78
N ALA A 45 -13.58 -7.67 -14.84
CA ALA A 45 -12.93 -6.96 -13.74
C ALA A 45 -13.88 -6.77 -12.55
N LYS A 46 -15.17 -6.50 -12.82
CA LYS A 46 -16.21 -6.42 -11.80
C LYS A 46 -16.36 -7.75 -11.05
N LEU A 47 -16.41 -8.88 -11.76
CA LEU A 47 -16.46 -10.21 -11.16
C LEU A 47 -15.22 -10.49 -10.31
N LEU A 48 -14.03 -10.13 -10.80
CA LEU A 48 -12.79 -10.30 -10.05
C LEU A 48 -12.83 -9.52 -8.73
N VAL A 49 -13.21 -8.23 -8.76
CA VAL A 49 -13.31 -7.40 -7.55
C VAL A 49 -14.28 -8.00 -6.54
N PHE A 50 -15.51 -8.36 -6.96
CA PHE A 50 -16.49 -8.95 -6.05
C PHE A 50 -16.09 -10.33 -5.55
N THR A 51 -15.35 -11.11 -6.32
CA THR A 51 -14.79 -12.39 -5.86
C THR A 51 -13.77 -12.16 -4.75
N PHE A 52 -12.83 -11.23 -4.93
CA PHE A 52 -11.85 -10.88 -3.89
C PHE A 52 -12.51 -10.35 -2.61
N LEU A 53 -13.47 -9.44 -2.76
CA LEU A 53 -14.25 -8.91 -1.63
C LEU A 53 -15.04 -10.03 -0.93
N GLY A 54 -15.68 -10.91 -1.69
CA GLY A 54 -16.41 -12.07 -1.18
C GLY A 54 -15.51 -13.03 -0.41
N CYS A 55 -14.31 -13.34 -0.91
CA CYS A 55 -13.31 -14.14 -0.21
C CYS A 55 -12.88 -13.48 1.12
N GLY A 56 -12.68 -12.16 1.14
CA GLY A 56 -12.35 -11.42 2.36
C GLY A 56 -13.47 -11.46 3.40
N VAL A 57 -14.72 -11.30 2.97
CA VAL A 57 -15.91 -11.44 3.83
C VAL A 57 -16.05 -12.86 4.35
N ALA A 58 -15.87 -13.87 3.49
CA ALA A 58 -15.93 -15.28 3.89
C ALA A 58 -14.84 -15.62 4.91
N ALA A 59 -13.60 -15.17 4.70
CA ALA A 59 -12.51 -15.37 5.66
C ALA A 59 -12.80 -14.69 7.00
N SER A 60 -13.33 -13.46 6.97
CA SER A 60 -13.73 -12.73 8.18
C SER A 60 -14.88 -13.43 8.90
N GLY A 61 -15.85 -13.96 8.15
CA GLY A 61 -16.98 -14.74 8.67
C GLY A 61 -16.55 -16.07 9.29
N LEU A 62 -15.60 -16.78 8.67
CA LEU A 62 -15.02 -17.99 9.24
C LEU A 62 -14.25 -17.69 10.55
N ALA A 63 -13.50 -16.59 10.60
CA ALA A 63 -12.81 -16.17 11.81
C ALA A 63 -13.77 -15.73 12.93
N ALA A 64 -14.93 -15.16 12.58
CA ALA A 64 -15.93 -14.71 13.55
C ALA A 64 -16.90 -15.81 14.00
N PHE A 65 -17.35 -16.68 13.08
CA PHE A 65 -18.46 -17.62 13.27
C PHE A 65 -18.16 -19.09 12.89
N GLY A 66 -17.02 -19.39 12.26
CA GLY A 66 -16.63 -20.76 11.91
C GLY A 66 -16.38 -21.64 13.14
N PRO A 67 -16.17 -22.96 12.99
CA PRO A 67 -15.78 -23.82 14.11
C PRO A 67 -14.47 -23.33 14.74
N ASP A 68 -14.29 -23.54 16.05
CA ASP A 68 -13.00 -23.23 16.69
C ASP A 68 -11.91 -24.05 16.02
N ALA A 69 -10.93 -23.36 15.43
CA ALA A 69 -9.75 -24.03 14.92
C ALA A 69 -9.14 -24.86 16.07
N PRO A 70 -8.64 -26.08 15.79
CA PRO A 70 -7.91 -26.84 16.79
C PRO A 70 -6.86 -25.91 17.39
N GLN A 71 -6.88 -25.76 18.72
CA GLN A 71 -5.85 -25.00 19.42
C GLN A 71 -4.51 -25.69 19.13
N VAL A 72 -3.80 -25.22 18.11
CA VAL A 72 -2.38 -25.48 17.98
C VAL A 72 -1.80 -24.88 19.25
N GLY A 73 -1.32 -25.77 20.13
CA GLY A 73 -0.98 -25.45 21.52
C GLY A 73 -0.26 -24.12 21.63
N SER A 74 -0.65 -23.32 22.63
CA SER A 74 -0.01 -22.05 22.93
C SER A 74 1.48 -22.30 23.08
N ALA A 75 2.23 -21.93 22.05
CA ALA A 75 3.68 -21.92 22.13
C ALA A 75 4.02 -20.92 23.23
N SER A 76 4.51 -21.46 24.35
CA SER A 76 5.21 -20.78 25.43
C SER A 76 5.94 -19.53 24.93
N SER A 77 5.81 -18.41 25.66
CA SER A 77 6.55 -17.15 25.45
C SER A 77 7.93 -17.38 24.84
N PRO A 78 8.19 -16.92 23.60
CA PRO A 78 9.53 -16.93 23.06
C PRO A 78 10.08 -15.51 23.04
N SER A 79 10.61 -15.05 24.18
CA SER A 79 11.58 -13.96 24.17
C SER A 79 12.90 -14.39 23.47
N SER A 80 13.07 -15.69 23.18
CA SER A 80 14.25 -16.29 22.56
C SER A 80 14.05 -16.86 21.14
N ALA A 81 12.83 -17.09 20.63
CA ALA A 81 12.62 -17.53 19.24
C ALA A 81 12.56 -16.35 18.26
N ARG A 82 13.49 -15.41 18.41
CA ARG A 82 13.74 -14.42 17.36
C ARG A 82 14.60 -15.10 16.30
N HIS A 83 14.17 -14.99 15.04
CA HIS A 83 14.88 -15.35 13.82
C HIS A 83 14.62 -16.73 13.22
N GLU A 84 13.38 -17.00 12.80
CA GLU A 84 13.19 -17.76 11.55
C GLU A 84 11.94 -17.37 10.76
N VAL A 85 11.60 -16.08 10.78
CA VAL A 85 10.65 -15.50 9.83
C VAL A 85 11.32 -15.51 8.45
N LEU A 86 10.95 -16.51 7.63
CA LEU A 86 11.41 -16.82 6.27
C LEU A 86 12.79 -16.25 5.90
N GLY A 87 13.80 -17.12 5.86
CA GLY A 87 15.07 -16.83 5.20
C GLY A 87 14.88 -16.68 3.69
N ILE A 88 14.32 -15.55 3.25
CA ILE A 88 14.19 -15.25 1.83
C ILE A 88 15.59 -14.99 1.29
N SER A 89 16.00 -15.79 0.31
CA SER A 89 17.23 -15.53 -0.42
C SER A 89 17.19 -14.14 -1.05
N THR A 90 18.32 -13.44 -1.07
CA THR A 90 18.41 -12.08 -1.64
C THR A 90 17.86 -12.02 -3.07
N ARG A 91 18.05 -13.10 -3.84
CA ARG A 91 17.53 -13.25 -5.21
C ARG A 91 16.00 -13.32 -5.25
N LEU A 92 15.39 -14.13 -4.39
CA LEU A 92 13.93 -14.23 -4.31
C LEU A 92 13.30 -12.92 -3.83
N GLY A 93 13.91 -12.25 -2.84
CA GLY A 93 13.48 -10.94 -2.37
C GLY A 93 13.53 -9.88 -3.48
N LEU A 94 14.61 -9.88 -4.27
CA LEU A 94 14.72 -9.00 -5.44
C LEU A 94 13.65 -9.32 -6.48
N ALA A 95 13.42 -10.61 -6.79
CA ALA A 95 12.39 -11.01 -7.75
C ALA A 95 10.98 -10.56 -7.32
N VAL A 96 10.66 -10.64 -6.02
CA VAL A 96 9.38 -10.14 -5.48
C VAL A 96 9.28 -8.63 -5.61
N LEU A 97 10.34 -7.87 -5.32
CA LEU A 97 10.34 -6.42 -5.48
C LEU A 97 10.19 -6.00 -6.95
N VAL A 98 10.85 -6.71 -7.87
CA VAL A 98 10.71 -6.48 -9.32
C VAL A 98 9.28 -6.80 -9.77
N ALA A 99 8.73 -7.94 -9.35
CA ALA A 99 7.35 -8.30 -9.67
C ALA A 99 6.36 -7.24 -9.14
N TYR A 100 6.58 -6.74 -7.92
CA TYR A 100 5.77 -5.67 -7.35
C TYR A 100 5.89 -4.36 -8.13
N ALA A 101 7.10 -3.95 -8.52
CA ALA A 101 7.31 -2.78 -9.37
C ALA A 101 6.59 -2.90 -10.72
N VAL A 102 6.59 -4.09 -11.32
CA VAL A 102 5.85 -4.38 -12.55
C VAL A 102 4.35 -4.22 -12.34
N VAL A 103 3.81 -4.73 -11.23
CA VAL A 103 2.39 -4.55 -10.88
C VAL A 103 2.05 -3.06 -10.75
N LEU A 104 2.84 -2.28 -10.02
CA LEU A 104 2.65 -0.83 -9.89
C LEU A 104 2.71 -0.12 -11.25
N TRP A 105 3.63 -0.53 -12.12
CA TRP A 105 3.75 0.02 -13.48
C TRP A 105 2.53 -0.29 -14.35
N LEU A 106 2.01 -1.52 -14.28
CA LEU A 106 0.83 -1.94 -15.04
C LEU A 106 -0.43 -1.20 -14.56
N LEU A 107 -0.53 -0.96 -13.25
CA LEU A 107 -1.64 -0.24 -12.61
C LEU A 107 -1.44 1.28 -12.58
N ARG A 108 -0.38 1.80 -13.20
CA ARG A 108 -0.07 3.23 -13.14
C ARG A 108 -1.23 4.09 -13.65
N THR A 109 -1.42 5.23 -13.00
CA THR A 109 -2.35 6.26 -13.41
C THR A 109 -1.99 6.75 -14.81
N ARG A 110 -2.95 6.63 -15.73
CA ARG A 110 -2.83 7.20 -17.09
C ARG A 110 -3.65 8.49 -17.24
N THR A 111 -4.60 8.67 -16.33
CA THR A 111 -5.52 9.81 -16.29
C THR A 111 -5.49 10.38 -14.89
N HIS A 112 -5.07 11.64 -14.76
CA HIS A 112 -4.99 12.34 -13.48
C HIS A 112 -6.36 12.92 -13.13
N PHE A 113 -7.17 12.13 -12.45
CA PHE A 113 -8.60 12.41 -12.23
C PHE A 113 -8.87 13.57 -11.26
N LEU A 114 -7.90 13.91 -10.40
CA LEU A 114 -8.01 14.97 -9.39
C LEU A 114 -7.38 16.31 -9.82
N GLY A 115 -6.74 16.36 -11.00
CA GLY A 115 -6.15 17.60 -11.53
C GLY A 115 -4.83 18.03 -10.89
N ASP A 116 -4.60 17.73 -9.60
CA ASP A 116 -3.40 18.18 -8.87
C ASP A 116 -2.10 17.64 -9.50
N GLY A 117 -2.08 16.36 -9.87
CA GLY A 117 -0.95 15.78 -10.61
C GLY A 117 -0.70 16.40 -11.99
N MET A 118 -1.71 17.03 -12.62
CA MET A 118 -1.51 17.79 -13.85
C MET A 118 -0.79 19.11 -13.58
N ILE A 119 -1.11 19.82 -12.49
CA ILE A 119 -0.44 21.06 -12.11
C ILE A 119 1.05 20.81 -11.92
N TRP A 120 1.40 19.74 -11.20
CA TRP A 120 2.79 19.31 -11.03
C TRP A 120 3.46 18.98 -12.37
N LEU A 121 2.79 18.20 -13.22
CA LEU A 121 3.32 17.80 -14.52
C LEU A 121 3.56 18.99 -15.46
N TYR A 122 2.61 19.92 -15.55
CA TYR A 122 2.74 21.13 -16.36
C TYR A 122 3.90 21.98 -15.85
N GLY A 123 3.95 22.24 -14.53
CA GLY A 123 5.02 23.05 -13.97
C GLY A 123 6.41 22.45 -14.13
N LEU A 124 6.52 21.11 -14.07
CA LEU A 124 7.80 20.42 -14.34
C LEU A 124 8.20 20.50 -15.81
N ARG A 125 7.23 20.39 -16.74
CA ARG A 125 7.46 20.50 -18.18
C ARG A 125 7.86 21.91 -18.60
N GLU A 126 7.22 22.93 -18.01
CA GLU A 126 7.48 24.34 -18.30
C GLU A 126 8.69 24.88 -17.53
N GLY A 127 9.17 24.13 -16.53
CA GLY A 127 10.33 24.49 -15.72
C GLY A 127 10.03 25.55 -14.66
N ASP A 128 8.75 25.82 -14.38
CA ASP A 128 8.27 26.87 -13.48
C ASP A 128 7.57 26.32 -12.23
N LEU A 129 7.65 25.00 -11.97
CA LEU A 129 7.06 24.37 -10.80
C LEU A 129 7.46 25.12 -9.52
N SER A 130 6.45 25.70 -8.86
CA SER A 130 6.57 26.42 -7.59
C SER A 130 5.63 25.80 -6.56
N ALA A 131 6.19 25.09 -5.58
CA ALA A 131 5.47 24.45 -4.49
C ALA A 131 6.16 24.77 -3.15
N PRO A 132 6.13 26.04 -2.70
CA PRO A 132 6.91 26.51 -1.54
C PRO A 132 6.50 25.86 -0.22
N THR A 133 5.26 25.36 -0.13
CA THR A 133 4.76 24.60 1.02
C THR A 133 5.27 23.16 1.06
N GLU A 134 5.83 22.66 -0.05
CA GLU A 134 6.26 21.27 -0.22
C GLU A 134 7.68 21.18 -0.83
N PRO A 135 8.68 21.84 -0.22
CA PRO A 135 9.98 22.08 -0.83
C PRO A 135 10.76 20.78 -1.13
N LEU A 136 10.62 19.76 -0.28
CA LEU A 136 11.28 18.48 -0.50
C LEU A 136 10.68 17.73 -1.71
N ALA A 137 9.35 17.72 -1.82
CA ALA A 137 8.69 17.12 -2.98
C ALA A 137 9.08 17.88 -4.25
N GLN A 138 9.04 19.20 -4.22
CA GLN A 138 9.51 20.04 -5.33
C GLN A 138 10.95 19.68 -5.75
N ALA A 139 11.87 19.57 -4.80
CA ALA A 139 13.26 19.21 -5.08
C ALA A 139 13.38 17.82 -5.71
N ILE A 140 12.65 16.81 -5.21
CA ILE A 140 12.64 15.45 -5.76
C ILE A 140 12.16 15.48 -7.23
N TRP A 141 11.03 16.12 -7.49
CA TRP A 141 10.42 16.15 -8.81
C TRP A 141 11.22 16.97 -9.83
N GLN A 142 11.74 18.14 -9.45
CA GLN A 142 12.61 18.93 -10.31
C GLN A 142 13.92 18.20 -10.62
N THR A 143 14.49 17.49 -9.64
CA THR A 143 15.69 16.67 -9.86
C THR A 143 15.41 15.52 -10.83
N ALA A 144 14.27 14.84 -10.67
CA ALA A 144 13.85 13.79 -11.58
C ALA A 144 13.64 14.33 -13.01
N SER A 145 12.96 15.47 -13.16
CA SER A 145 12.74 16.13 -14.46
C SER A 145 14.07 16.49 -15.13
N LYS A 146 14.98 17.16 -14.42
CA LYS A 146 16.32 17.49 -14.93
C LYS A 146 17.13 16.27 -15.30
N ALA A 147 17.00 15.17 -14.57
CA ALA A 147 17.65 13.91 -14.91
C ALA A 147 17.09 13.33 -16.21
N LEU A 148 15.76 13.32 -16.38
CA LEU A 148 15.12 12.88 -17.62
C LEU A 148 15.58 13.72 -18.83
N ASP A 149 15.60 15.04 -18.68
CA ASP A 149 16.08 15.95 -19.74
C ASP A 149 17.53 15.66 -20.15
N ARG A 150 18.42 15.40 -19.17
CA ARG A 150 19.82 15.01 -19.43
C ARG A 150 19.95 13.69 -20.17
N PHE A 151 19.02 12.75 -19.96
CA PHE A 151 18.98 11.48 -20.68
C PHE A 151 18.20 11.56 -22.00
N GLY A 152 17.70 12.74 -22.39
CA GLY A 152 16.88 12.93 -23.58
C GLY A 152 15.50 12.27 -23.48
N ALA A 153 15.04 11.95 -22.28
CA ALA A 153 13.73 11.36 -22.04
C ALA A 153 12.68 12.46 -21.85
N PRO A 154 11.48 12.35 -22.46
CA PRO A 154 10.46 13.38 -22.35
C PRO A 154 9.91 13.47 -20.92
N VAL A 155 9.64 14.69 -20.45
CA VAL A 155 8.93 14.95 -19.18
C VAL A 155 7.42 14.75 -19.41
N VAL A 156 6.96 13.53 -19.15
CA VAL A 156 5.57 13.08 -19.30
C VAL A 156 5.18 12.21 -18.11
N SER A 157 3.88 11.97 -17.93
CA SER A 157 3.40 11.19 -16.78
C SER A 157 4.02 9.79 -16.68
N SER A 158 4.28 9.13 -17.81
CA SER A 158 4.86 7.78 -17.81
C SER A 158 6.31 7.73 -17.35
N THR A 159 7.11 8.76 -17.65
CA THR A 159 8.53 8.80 -17.28
C THR A 159 8.70 9.31 -15.86
N LEU A 160 7.95 10.35 -15.47
CA LEU A 160 7.94 10.86 -14.10
C LEU A 160 7.32 9.88 -13.10
N GLY A 161 6.29 9.12 -13.50
CA GLY A 161 5.64 8.12 -12.64
C GLY A 161 6.59 7.03 -12.13
N VAL A 162 7.77 6.85 -12.75
CA VAL A 162 8.82 5.96 -12.26
C VAL A 162 9.30 6.37 -10.86
N VAL A 163 9.27 7.66 -10.53
CA VAL A 163 9.62 8.17 -9.19
C VAL A 163 8.64 7.62 -8.15
N SER A 164 7.33 7.72 -8.40
CA SER A 164 6.30 7.19 -7.50
C SER A 164 6.40 5.68 -7.34
N ILE A 165 6.72 4.96 -8.41
CA ILE A 165 6.96 3.51 -8.37
C ILE A 165 8.21 3.20 -7.55
N GLY A 166 9.27 3.99 -7.68
CA GLY A 166 10.46 3.91 -6.83
C GLY A 166 10.12 4.10 -5.35
N CYS A 167 9.26 5.07 -5.02
CA CYS A 167 8.70 5.23 -3.68
C CYS A 167 7.93 3.98 -3.24
N GLY A 168 7.14 3.36 -4.11
CA GLY A 168 6.44 2.11 -3.84
C GLY A 168 7.34 0.92 -3.55
N VAL A 169 8.44 0.78 -4.30
CA VAL A 169 9.46 -0.26 -4.05
C VAL A 169 10.12 -0.04 -2.69
N LEU A 170 10.46 1.21 -2.37
CA LEU A 170 11.01 1.55 -1.06
C LEU A 170 10.00 1.31 0.07
N ALA A 171 8.72 1.65 -0.13
CA ALA A 171 7.63 1.34 0.79
C ALA A 171 7.48 -0.16 0.99
N ALA A 172 7.56 -0.99 -0.05
CA ALA A 172 7.51 -2.45 0.06
C ALA A 172 8.66 -3.01 0.91
N ILE A 173 9.87 -2.46 0.78
CA ILE A 173 11.00 -2.81 1.65
C ILE A 173 10.68 -2.44 3.10
N ILE A 174 10.08 -1.27 3.35
CA ILE A 174 9.69 -0.84 4.70
C ILE A 174 8.57 -1.73 5.26
N PHE A 175 7.55 -2.06 4.47
CA PHE A 175 6.48 -2.98 4.83
C PHE A 175 7.01 -4.36 5.22
N TRP A 176 7.98 -4.89 4.47
CA TRP A 176 8.69 -6.11 4.84
C TRP A 176 9.28 -6.03 6.25
N ARG A 177 9.93 -4.90 6.57
CA ARG A 177 10.52 -4.67 7.89
C ARG A 177 9.46 -4.50 8.96
N ILE A 178 8.37 -3.79 8.70
CA ILE A 178 7.25 -3.61 9.63
C ILE A 178 6.61 -4.97 9.92
N ALA A 179 6.29 -5.77 8.91
CA ALA A 179 5.71 -7.11 9.06
C ALA A 179 6.57 -7.99 9.98
N ARG A 180 7.90 -7.98 9.80
CA ARG A 180 8.85 -8.67 10.70
C ARG A 180 8.88 -8.13 12.12
N GLU A 181 8.54 -6.86 12.33
CA GLU A 181 8.46 -6.23 13.64
C GLU A 181 7.08 -6.40 14.30
N ILE A 182 6.07 -6.94 13.63
CA ILE A 182 4.73 -7.14 14.24
C ILE A 182 4.30 -8.60 14.30
N THR A 183 4.96 -9.49 13.57
CA THR A 183 4.64 -10.93 13.50
C THR A 183 5.82 -11.78 13.95
N PHE A 184 5.53 -12.99 14.42
CA PHE A 184 6.52 -13.93 14.94
C PHE A 184 6.55 -15.27 14.20
N ASP A 185 5.47 -15.60 13.49
CA ASP A 185 5.35 -16.82 12.70
C ASP A 185 5.26 -16.51 11.18
N ARG A 186 5.47 -17.54 10.35
CA ARG A 186 5.51 -17.40 8.89
C ARG A 186 4.15 -17.01 8.30
N GLY A 187 3.05 -17.55 8.84
CA GLY A 187 1.71 -17.28 8.34
C GLY A 187 1.28 -15.83 8.63
N GLY A 188 1.50 -15.38 9.86
CA GLY A 188 1.29 -14.00 10.28
C GLY A 188 2.12 -13.02 9.46
N PHE A 189 3.39 -13.34 9.21
CA PHE A 189 4.26 -12.51 8.37
C PHE A 189 3.73 -12.33 6.96
N VAL A 190 3.39 -13.42 6.27
CA VAL A 190 2.87 -13.38 4.90
C VAL A 190 1.55 -12.60 4.86
N THR A 191 0.67 -12.83 5.83
CA THR A 191 -0.62 -12.14 5.92
C THR A 191 -0.43 -10.64 6.11
N ALA A 192 0.38 -10.23 7.09
CA ALA A 192 0.67 -8.82 7.35
C ALA A 192 1.33 -8.14 6.15
N LEU A 193 2.28 -8.80 5.50
CA LEU A 193 2.95 -8.26 4.31
C LEU A 193 1.98 -8.07 3.15
N LEU A 194 1.14 -9.06 2.86
CA LEU A 194 0.14 -8.96 1.79
C LEU A 194 -0.84 -7.83 2.08
N LEU A 195 -1.36 -7.74 3.31
CA LEU A 195 -2.25 -6.65 3.71
C LEU A 195 -1.60 -5.27 3.51
N LEU A 196 -0.36 -5.10 3.94
CA LEU A 196 0.38 -3.85 3.78
C LEU A 196 0.61 -3.49 2.30
N LEU A 197 1.00 -4.47 1.47
CA LEU A 197 1.23 -4.26 0.04
C LEU A 197 -0.06 -3.94 -0.73
N THR A 198 -1.22 -4.38 -0.24
CA THR A 198 -2.53 -4.15 -0.88
C THR A 198 -3.38 -3.09 -0.18
N MET A 199 -2.82 -2.29 0.74
CA MET A 199 -3.54 -1.16 1.34
C MET A 199 -3.90 -0.13 0.26
N GLY A 200 -4.99 0.62 0.47
CA GLY A 200 -5.41 1.67 -0.46
C GLY A 200 -4.31 2.70 -0.77
N VAL A 201 -3.45 2.99 0.21
CA VAL A 201 -2.28 3.88 0.04
C VAL A 201 -1.32 3.45 -1.08
N THR A 202 -1.33 2.17 -1.48
CA THR A 202 -0.53 1.66 -2.59
C THR A 202 -0.87 2.37 -3.92
N GLU A 203 -2.07 2.91 -4.07
CA GLU A 203 -2.48 3.66 -5.26
C GLU A 203 -1.58 4.89 -5.52
N LEU A 204 -1.03 5.50 -4.47
CA LEU A 204 -0.10 6.62 -4.57
C LEU A 204 1.18 6.22 -5.30
N PHE A 205 1.58 4.95 -5.20
CA PHE A 205 2.80 4.47 -5.85
C PHE A 205 2.58 4.05 -7.31
N CYS A 206 1.33 4.02 -7.76
CA CYS A 206 0.95 3.73 -9.14
C CYS A 206 1.12 4.98 -10.04
N GLY A 207 2.30 5.60 -10.04
CA GLY A 207 2.64 6.71 -10.93
C GLY A 207 1.98 8.05 -10.59
N TYR A 208 1.48 8.23 -9.37
CA TYR A 208 0.88 9.47 -8.90
C TYR A 208 1.93 10.57 -8.70
N ILE A 209 1.81 11.73 -9.36
CA ILE A 209 2.85 12.78 -9.41
C ILE A 209 2.46 13.92 -8.46
N GLU A 210 2.97 13.88 -7.24
CA GLU A 210 2.74 14.89 -6.19
C GLU A 210 3.69 14.66 -5.00
N SER A 211 3.51 15.37 -3.89
CA SER A 211 4.22 15.11 -2.63
C SER A 211 3.79 13.83 -1.91
N TYR A 212 2.61 13.27 -2.16
CA TYR A 212 2.12 12.13 -1.39
C TYR A 212 3.00 10.86 -1.45
N PRO A 213 3.52 10.40 -2.61
CA PRO A 213 4.37 9.22 -2.66
C PRO A 213 5.65 9.33 -1.79
N PRO A 214 6.48 10.39 -1.89
CA PRO A 214 7.64 10.51 -1.01
C PRO A 214 7.26 10.73 0.46
N VAL A 215 6.17 11.47 0.74
CA VAL A 215 5.67 11.67 2.11
C VAL A 215 5.23 10.34 2.73
N ALA A 216 4.52 9.49 1.99
CA ALA A 216 4.09 8.18 2.46
C ALA A 216 5.30 7.31 2.87
N VAL A 217 6.38 7.32 2.07
CA VAL A 217 7.64 6.62 2.42
C VAL A 217 8.23 7.17 3.73
N ALA A 218 8.27 8.49 3.90
CA ALA A 218 8.79 9.11 5.12
C ALA A 218 7.97 8.72 6.36
N ILE A 219 6.64 8.75 6.25
CA ILE A 219 5.73 8.31 7.31
C ILE A 219 5.97 6.83 7.66
N LEU A 220 6.10 5.95 6.67
CA LEU A 220 6.37 4.53 6.90
C LEU A 220 7.73 4.30 7.56
N ALA A 221 8.75 5.04 7.15
CA ALA A 221 10.07 5.00 7.78
C ALA A 221 10.01 5.46 9.25
N TYR A 222 9.26 6.52 9.53
CA TYR A 222 9.01 7.01 10.88
C TYR A 222 8.29 5.96 11.74
N ILE A 223 7.23 5.34 11.23
CA ILE A 223 6.50 4.24 11.92
C ILE A 223 7.44 3.09 12.22
N LEU A 224 8.25 2.65 11.25
CA LEU A 224 9.22 1.58 11.46
C LEU A 224 10.26 1.94 12.54
N ALA A 225 10.74 3.19 12.55
CA ALA A 225 11.65 3.67 13.58
C ALA A 225 10.99 3.67 14.96
N GLY A 226 9.74 4.13 15.06
CA GLY A 226 8.94 4.10 16.29
C GLY A 226 8.74 2.68 16.82
N LEU A 227 8.35 1.74 15.96
CA LEU A 227 8.20 0.31 16.31
C LEU A 227 9.51 -0.27 16.87
N ARG A 228 10.64 0.04 16.22
CA ARG A 228 11.96 -0.42 16.69
C ARG A 228 12.37 0.24 17.99
N CYS A 229 12.07 1.52 18.17
CA CYS A 229 12.35 2.26 19.41
C CYS A 229 11.63 1.59 20.59
N ILE A 230 10.32 1.39 20.47
CA ILE A 230 9.50 0.74 21.50
C ILE A 230 10.00 -0.67 21.81
N ARG A 231 10.34 -1.45 20.77
CA ARG A 231 10.75 -2.85 20.94
C ARG A 231 12.17 -3.06 21.44
N ARG A 232 13.09 -2.13 21.18
CA ARG A 232 14.53 -2.31 21.42
C ARG A 232 15.11 -1.31 22.42
N GLY A 233 14.33 -0.33 22.88
CA GLY A 233 14.80 0.72 23.79
C GLY A 233 15.89 1.63 23.21
N SER A 234 16.13 1.56 21.89
CA SER A 234 17.17 2.30 21.19
C SER A 234 16.57 2.91 19.92
N GLY A 235 15.86 4.02 20.09
CA GLY A 235 15.39 4.82 18.98
C GLY A 235 16.56 5.56 18.34
N ARG A 236 16.99 5.13 17.15
CA ARG A 236 17.73 6.03 16.26
C ARG A 236 16.70 6.93 15.60
N LEU A 237 16.68 8.20 16.01
CA LEU A 237 15.83 9.22 15.41
C LEU A 237 16.15 9.29 13.91
N ILE A 238 15.17 8.99 13.05
CA ILE A 238 15.30 9.29 11.63
C ILE A 238 15.01 10.77 11.51
N VAL A 239 16.06 11.57 11.48
CA VAL A 239 16.00 12.97 11.08
C VAL A 239 15.86 12.96 9.56
N VAL A 240 14.63 13.12 9.07
CA VAL A 240 14.38 13.48 7.68
C VAL A 240 14.50 15.00 7.63
N LEU A 241 15.66 15.49 7.19
CA LEU A 241 15.90 16.90 6.86
C LEU A 241 15.52 17.15 5.40
#